data_AF-A0A3D1PLB8-F1
#
_entry.id   AF-A0A3D1PLB8-F1
#
_cell.length_a   1.000
_cell.length_b   1.000
_cell.length_c   1.000
_cell.angle_alpha   90.00
_cell.angle_beta   90.00
_cell.angle_gamma   90.00
#
_symmetry.space_group_name_H-M   'P 1'
#
loop_
_entity.id
_entity.type
_entity.pdbx_description
1 polymer ?
#
loop_
_entity_poly.entity_id
_entity_poly.type
_entity_poly.pdbx_seq_one_letter_code
_entity_poly.pdbx_strand_id
1 'polypeptide(L)'
;MNEKKYKSVVVIWGVILLTLQALALIDVVGLRPNLYNQLSKLETSFIAVGLLILILAYMLLSLNKKKSGAIIGVLTGLLYMLTFNVANMIAGIFFIAYCAWILFEMGKESKKVVDKKKEEITEQKSAS
;
A
#
# COMPACT_ATOMS: atom_id res chain seq x y z
N MET A 1 4.27 -16.25 5.08
CA MET A 1 3.96 -16.15 3.63
C MET A 1 5.13 -16.56 2.73
N ASN A 2 4.89 -17.19 1.57
CA ASN A 2 5.96 -17.49 0.60
C ASN A 2 6.44 -16.20 -0.09
N GLU A 3 7.73 -15.86 0.01
CA GLU A 3 8.27 -14.54 -0.34
C GLU A 3 8.02 -14.13 -1.80
N LYS A 4 8.07 -15.09 -2.72
CA LYS A 4 7.77 -14.86 -4.14
C LYS A 4 6.30 -14.44 -4.34
N LYS A 5 5.37 -15.08 -3.63
CA LYS A 5 3.94 -14.74 -3.69
C LYS A 5 3.68 -13.36 -3.10
N TYR A 6 4.32 -13.03 -1.98
CA TYR A 6 4.20 -11.70 -1.37
C TYR A 6 4.65 -10.58 -2.32
N LYS A 7 5.87 -10.68 -2.86
CA LYS A 7 6.40 -9.69 -3.80
C LYS A 7 5.53 -9.55 -5.05
N SER A 8 5.05 -10.67 -5.59
CA SER A 8 4.15 -10.66 -6.74
C SER A 8 2.83 -9.94 -6.46
N VAL A 9 2.18 -10.20 -5.33
CA VAL A 9 0.90 -9.55 -4.98
C VAL A 9 1.09 -8.06 -4.68
N VAL A 10 2.20 -7.66 -4.05
CA VAL A 10 2.55 -6.24 -3.85
C VAL A 10 2.70 -5.51 -5.19
N VAL A 11 3.37 -6.13 -6.17
CA VAL A 11 3.54 -5.57 -7.52
C VAL A 11 2.20 -5.47 -8.24
N ILE A 12 1.34 -6.49 -8.16
CA ILE A 12 -0.01 -6.46 -8.77
C ILE A 12 -0.82 -5.28 -8.23
N TRP A 13 -0.82 -5.08 -6.91
CA TRP A 13 -1.48 -3.92 -6.31
C TRP A 13 -0.88 -2.60 -6.76
N GLY A 14 0.45 -2.52 -6.87
CA GLY A 14 1.12 -1.34 -7.41
C GLY A 14 0.66 -0.99 -8.83
N VAL A 15 0.57 -1.99 -9.70
CA VAL A 15 0.10 -1.82 -11.09
C VAL A 15 -1.36 -1.36 -11.15
N ILE A 16 -2.24 -1.94 -10.33
CA ILE A 16 -3.66 -1.55 -10.26
C ILE A 16 -3.78 -0.09 -9.81
N LEU A 17 -3.05 0.33 -8.77
CA LEU A 17 -3.11 1.70 -8.28
C LEU A 17 -2.50 2.70 -9.26
N LEU A 18 -1.43 2.34 -9.98
CA LEU A 18 -0.85 3.18 -11.01
C LEU A 18 -1.79 3.37 -12.21
N THR A 19 -2.49 2.31 -12.62
CA THR A 19 -3.47 2.39 -13.72
C THR A 19 -4.68 3.26 -13.34
N LEU A 20 -5.14 3.21 -12.08
CA LEU A 20 -6.18 4.12 -11.58
C LEU A 20 -5.73 5.60 -11.65
N GLN A 21 -4.47 5.91 -11.31
CA GLN A 21 -3.97 7.28 -11.45
C GLN A 21 -3.80 7.73 -12.90
N ALA A 22 -3.36 6.83 -13.78
CA ALA A 22 -3.29 7.14 -15.21
C ALA A 22 -4.68 7.46 -15.79
N LEU A 23 -5.71 6.69 -15.41
CA LEU A 23 -7.10 6.96 -15.81
C LEU A 23 -7.60 8.30 -15.27
N ALA A 24 -7.32 8.63 -14.01
CA ALA A 24 -7.72 9.91 -13.42
C ALA A 24 -7.07 11.10 -14.14
N LEU A 25 -5.79 11.00 -14.51
CA LEU A 25 -5.10 12.04 -15.28
C LEU A 25 -5.64 12.17 -16.71
N ILE A 26 -5.91 11.05 -17.38
CA ILE A 26 -6.48 11.05 -18.75
C ILE A 26 -7.88 11.67 -18.76
N ASP A 27 -8.70 11.44 -17.74
CA ASP A 27 -10.04 12.00 -17.66
C ASP A 27 -10.03 13.53 -17.52
N VAL A 28 -9.14 14.04 -16.65
CA VAL A 28 -8.99 15.48 -16.37
C VAL A 28 -8.34 16.25 -17.52
N VAL A 29 -7.35 15.65 -18.20
CA VAL A 29 -6.56 16.31 -19.27
C VAL A 29 -7.14 16.06 -20.67
N GLY A 30 -7.72 14.88 -20.92
CA GLY A 30 -8.08 14.43 -22.27
C GLY A 30 -9.57 14.25 -22.53
N LEU A 31 -10.26 13.41 -21.75
CA LEU A 31 -11.62 12.95 -22.10
C LEU A 31 -12.71 13.97 -21.76
N ARG A 32 -12.62 14.67 -20.62
CA ARG A 32 -13.67 15.60 -20.15
C ARG A 32 -13.09 16.92 -19.62
N PRO A 33 -12.25 17.62 -20.40
CA PRO A 33 -11.57 18.82 -19.92
C PRO A 33 -12.53 19.98 -19.60
N ASN A 34 -13.73 20.04 -20.19
CA ASN A 34 -14.67 21.14 -19.96
C ASN A 34 -15.56 20.98 -18.71
N LEU A 35 -15.54 19.82 -18.06
CA LEU A 35 -16.26 19.59 -16.80
C LEU A 35 -15.49 20.08 -15.57
N TYR A 36 -14.19 20.31 -15.71
CA TYR A 36 -13.33 20.75 -14.62
C TYR A 36 -12.95 22.21 -14.78
N ASN A 37 -13.23 23.00 -13.74
CA ASN A 37 -12.72 24.36 -13.63
C ASN A 37 -11.18 24.32 -13.54
N GLN A 38 -10.47 25.38 -13.96
CA GLN A 38 -9.00 25.37 -13.97
C GLN A 38 -8.39 25.05 -12.59
N LEU A 39 -9.02 25.54 -11.51
CA LEU A 39 -8.62 25.24 -10.14
C LEU A 39 -8.75 23.73 -9.83
N SER A 40 -9.88 23.12 -10.19
CA SER A 40 -10.13 21.69 -9.95
C SER A 40 -9.21 20.80 -10.77
N LYS A 41 -8.86 21.17 -12.02
CA LYS A 41 -7.85 20.43 -12.79
C LYS A 41 -6.50 20.40 -12.09
N LEU A 42 -6.10 21.53 -11.52
CA LEU A 42 -4.83 21.68 -10.81
C LEU A 42 -4.83 20.82 -9.54
N GLU A 43 -5.89 20.90 -8.72
CA GLU A 43 -6.05 20.11 -7.50
C GLU A 43 -6.00 18.60 -7.80
N THR A 44 -6.80 18.14 -8.76
CA THR A 44 -6.86 16.71 -9.09
C THR A 44 -5.53 16.20 -9.63
N SER A 45 -4.81 17.02 -10.40
CA SER A 45 -3.47 16.68 -10.91
C SER A 45 -2.43 16.62 -9.80
N PHE A 46 -2.44 17.57 -8.87
CA PHE A 46 -1.54 17.57 -7.70
C PHE A 46 -1.78 16.35 -6.81
N ILE A 47 -3.04 16.01 -6.54
CA ILE A 47 -3.42 14.83 -5.76
C ILE A 47 -2.97 13.55 -6.48
N ALA A 48 -3.17 13.45 -7.79
CA ALA A 48 -2.75 12.29 -8.57
C ALA A 48 -1.23 12.09 -8.51
N VAL A 49 -0.43 13.15 -8.66
CA VAL A 49 1.03 13.09 -8.54
C VAL A 49 1.46 12.71 -7.11
N GLY A 50 0.81 13.28 -6.08
CA GLY A 50 1.08 12.92 -4.69
C GLY A 50 0.80 11.45 -4.37
N LEU A 51 -0.32 10.92 -4.88
CA LEU A 51 -0.66 9.50 -4.77
C LEU A 51 0.34 8.62 -5.53
N LEU A 52 0.83 9.06 -6.68
CA LEU A 52 1.83 8.34 -7.47
C LEU A 52 3.13 8.15 -6.68
N ILE A 53 3.61 9.21 -6.00
CA ILE A 53 4.79 9.14 -5.13
C ILE A 53 4.57 8.17 -3.96
N LEU A 54 3.38 8.21 -3.34
CA LEU A 54 3.00 7.32 -2.24
C LEU A 54 2.94 5.85 -2.68
N ILE A 55 2.42 5.56 -3.88
CA ILE A 55 2.37 4.20 -4.45
C ILE A 55 3.79 3.68 -4.72
N LEU A 56 4.67 4.52 -5.26
CA LEU A 56 6.09 4.17 -5.47
C LEU A 56 6.79 3.90 -4.13
N ALA A 57 6.57 4.74 -3.12
CA ALA A 57 7.11 4.55 -1.77
C ALA A 57 6.59 3.25 -1.13
N TYR A 58 5.30 2.95 -1.29
CA TYR A 58 4.71 1.67 -0.88
C TYR A 58 5.42 0.50 -1.56
N MET A 59 5.57 0.49 -2.89
CA MET A 59 6.23 -0.61 -3.61
C MET A 59 7.68 -0.80 -3.13
N LEU A 60 8.47 0.27 -3.06
CA LEU A 60 9.87 0.20 -2.63
C LEU A 60 10.03 -0.32 -1.20
N LEU A 61 9.19 0.13 -0.26
CA LEU A 61 9.28 -0.27 1.14
C LEU A 61 8.67 -1.64 1.40
N SER A 62 7.57 -1.95 0.72
CA SER A 62 6.86 -3.23 0.84
C SER A 62 7.65 -4.37 0.22
N LEU A 63 8.34 -4.15 -0.92
CA LEU A 63 9.26 -5.12 -1.52
C LEU A 63 10.47 -5.44 -0.63
N ASN A 64 10.90 -4.47 0.20
CA ASN A 64 11.96 -4.63 1.19
C ASN A 64 11.47 -5.21 2.54
N LYS A 65 10.22 -5.72 2.60
CA LYS A 65 9.56 -6.27 3.81
C LYS A 65 9.59 -5.34 5.03
N LYS A 66 9.72 -4.03 4.84
CA LYS A 66 9.65 -3.09 5.95
C LYS A 66 8.19 -2.94 6.35
N LYS A 67 7.91 -3.03 7.66
CA LYS A 67 6.56 -2.75 8.22
C LYS A 67 6.05 -1.36 7.81
N SER A 68 6.96 -0.40 7.61
CA SER A 68 6.64 0.94 7.09
C SER A 68 5.99 0.93 5.71
N GLY A 69 6.27 -0.06 4.86
CA GLY A 69 5.63 -0.19 3.55
C GLY A 69 4.13 -0.40 3.67
N ALA A 70 3.69 -1.35 4.49
CA ALA A 70 2.27 -1.62 4.68
C ALA A 70 1.54 -0.47 5.42
N ILE A 71 2.22 0.27 6.30
CA ILE A 71 1.67 1.49 6.93
C ILE A 71 1.41 2.58 5.88
N ILE A 72 2.37 2.83 5.00
CA ILE A 72 2.20 3.78 3.89
C ILE A 72 1.11 3.31 2.93
N GLY A 73 0.99 2.00 2.71
CA GLY A 73 -0.11 1.39 1.96
C GLY A 73 -1.49 1.72 2.56
N VAL A 74 -1.66 1.55 3.88
CA VAL A 74 -2.91 1.94 4.57
C VAL A 74 -3.20 3.44 4.42
N LEU A 75 -2.18 4.29 4.59
CA LEU A 75 -2.33 5.74 4.44
C LEU A 75 -2.77 6.11 3.01
N THR A 76 -2.16 5.47 2.02
CA THR A 76 -2.50 5.65 0.60
C THR A 76 -3.93 5.19 0.32
N GLY A 77 -4.35 4.04 0.86
CA GLY A 77 -5.72 3.56 0.72
C GLY A 77 -6.77 4.48 1.33
N LEU A 78 -6.46 5.12 2.46
CA LEU A 78 -7.32 6.14 3.08
C LEU A 78 -7.46 7.39 2.20
N LEU A 79 -6.37 7.84 1.59
CA LEU A 79 -6.41 8.95 0.63
C LEU A 79 -7.23 8.59 -0.61
N TYR A 80 -7.21 7.33 -1.06
CA TYR A 80 -8.07 6.85 -2.15
C TYR A 80 -9.57 6.96 -1.82
N MET A 81 -9.97 6.69 -0.57
CA MET A 81 -11.36 6.87 -0.14
C MET A 81 -11.81 8.34 -0.15
N LEU A 82 -10.88 9.27 0.11
CA LEU A 82 -11.16 10.71 0.13
C LEU A 82 -11.34 11.33 -1.27
N THR A 83 -11.09 10.57 -2.35
CA THR A 83 -11.24 11.08 -3.72
C THR A 83 -12.70 11.11 -4.24
N PHE A 84 -13.69 10.74 -3.42
CA PHE A 84 -15.13 10.73 -3.74
C PHE A 84 -15.53 10.03 -5.05
N ASN A 85 -14.66 9.19 -5.62
CA ASN A 85 -14.95 8.34 -6.76
C ASN A 85 -15.22 6.91 -6.26
N VAL A 86 -16.37 6.35 -6.62
CA VAL A 86 -16.81 5.01 -6.18
C VAL A 86 -15.78 3.93 -6.52
N ALA A 87 -15.16 3.98 -7.70
CA ALA A 87 -14.14 3.02 -8.10
C ALA A 87 -12.88 3.10 -7.22
N ASN A 88 -12.45 4.32 -6.90
CA ASN A 88 -11.31 4.58 -6.02
C ASN A 88 -11.61 4.21 -4.57
N MET A 89 -12.85 4.42 -4.12
CA MET A 89 -13.30 4.06 -2.79
C MET A 89 -13.29 2.54 -2.59
N ILE A 90 -13.81 1.78 -3.56
CA ILE A 90 -13.78 0.31 -3.54
C ILE A 90 -12.34 -0.20 -3.58
N ALA A 91 -11.51 0.32 -4.49
CA ALA A 91 -10.09 -0.04 -4.56
C ALA A 91 -9.35 0.29 -3.26
N GLY A 92 -9.65 1.43 -2.64
CA GLY A 92 -9.09 1.84 -1.34
C GLY A 92 -9.47 0.89 -0.21
N ILE A 93 -10.74 0.46 -0.09
CA ILE A 93 -11.19 -0.50 0.93
C ILE A 93 -10.42 -1.82 0.81
N PHE A 94 -10.38 -2.39 -0.40
CA PHE A 94 -9.68 -3.66 -0.63
C PHE A 94 -8.18 -3.54 -0.38
N PHE A 95 -7.57 -2.41 -0.75
CA PHE A 95 -6.16 -2.17 -0.54
C PHE A 95 -5.81 -2.02 0.95
N ILE A 96 -6.64 -1.31 1.74
CA ILE A 96 -6.48 -1.21 3.19
C ILE A 96 -6.59 -2.59 3.85
N ALA A 97 -7.61 -3.38 3.47
CA ALA A 97 -7.79 -4.73 4.00
C ALA A 97 -6.56 -5.62 3.72
N TYR A 98 -6.01 -5.53 2.51
CA TYR A 98 -4.78 -6.24 2.13
C TYR A 98 -3.56 -5.76 2.93
N CYS A 99 -3.34 -4.45 3.08
CA CYS A 99 -2.23 -3.92 3.87
C CYS A 99 -2.36 -4.25 5.37
N ALA A 100 -3.58 -4.24 5.93
CA ALA A 100 -3.83 -4.64 7.31
C ALA A 100 -3.55 -6.13 7.52
N TRP A 101 -3.93 -6.99 6.56
CA TRP A 101 -3.58 -8.40 6.59
C TRP A 101 -2.06 -8.63 6.59
N ILE A 102 -1.32 -7.93 5.71
CA ILE A 102 0.15 -8.01 5.68
C ILE A 102 0.75 -7.58 7.02
N LEU A 103 0.29 -6.47 7.61
CA LEU A 103 0.79 -6.00 8.91
C LEU A 103 0.59 -7.05 10.00
N PHE A 104 -0.56 -7.71 10.01
CA PHE A 104 -0.86 -8.78 10.96
C PHE A 104 0.03 -10.01 10.73
N GLU A 105 0.26 -10.39 9.47
CA GLU A 105 1.10 -11.55 9.14
C GLU A 105 2.59 -11.30 9.47
N MET A 106 3.11 -10.09 9.18
CA MET A 106 4.45 -9.66 9.61
C MET A 106 4.60 -9.60 11.14
N GLY A 107 3.53 -9.21 11.84
CA GLY A 107 3.48 -9.22 13.30
C GLY A 107 3.58 -10.64 13.88
N LYS A 108 2.87 -11.60 13.29
CA LYS A 108 2.93 -13.02 13.67
C LYS A 108 4.31 -13.64 13.43
N GLU A 109 4.97 -13.33 12.31
CA GLU A 109 6.33 -13.80 12.02
C GLU A 109 7.35 -13.23 13.01
N SER A 110 7.25 -11.94 13.37
CA SER A 110 8.11 -11.34 14.43
C SER A 110 7.95 -12.04 15.79
N LYS A 111 6.71 -12.38 16.18
CA LYS A 111 6.43 -13.00 17.50
C LYS A 111 7.04 -14.40 17.61
N LYS A 112 6.88 -15.22 16.56
CA LYS A 112 7.47 -16.58 16.49
C LYS A 112 9.00 -16.59 16.56
N VAL A 113 9.67 -15.59 15.96
CA VAL A 113 11.14 -15.48 16.02
C VAL A 113 11.60 -15.11 17.44
N VAL A 114 10.88 -14.23 18.12
CA VAL A 114 11.21 -13.84 19.51
C VAL A 114 11.00 -14.99 20.48
N ASP A 115 9.91 -15.76 20.34
CA ASP A 115 9.63 -16.89 21.22
C ASP A 115 10.65 -18.02 21.04
N LYS A 116 11.02 -18.38 19.79
CA LYS A 116 12.10 -19.35 19.54
C LYS A 116 13.44 -18.91 20.11
N LYS A 117 13.78 -17.62 19.98
CA LYS A 117 15.04 -17.09 20.53
C LYS A 117 15.04 -17.12 22.06
N LYS A 118 13.88 -16.96 22.71
CA LYS A 118 13.75 -17.13 24.15
C LYS A 118 13.88 -18.59 24.57
N GLU A 119 13.32 -19.54 23.82
CA GLU A 119 13.48 -20.98 24.10
C GLU A 119 14.95 -21.40 24.01
N GLU A 120 15.68 -21.02 22.95
CA GLU A 120 17.11 -21.33 22.80
C GLU A 120 17.98 -20.75 23.95
N ILE A 121 17.70 -19.52 24.38
CA ILE A 121 18.41 -18.90 25.52
C ILE A 121 18.07 -19.61 26.84
N THR A 122 16.85 -20.14 26.99
CA THR A 122 16.44 -20.84 28.20
C THR A 122 17.06 -22.23 28.28
N GLU A 123 17.13 -22.96 27.16
CA GLU A 123 17.79 -24.26 27.07
C GLU A 123 19.32 -24.16 27.31
N GLN A 124 19.98 -23.13 26.76
CA GLN A 124 21.40 -22.86 27.03
C GLN A 124 21.67 -22.56 28.51
N LYS A 125 20.75 -21.92 29.21
CA LYS A 125 20.87 -21.60 30.64
C LYS A 125 20.60 -22.80 31.55
N SER A 126 19.82 -23.77 31.11
CA SER A 126 19.55 -25.01 31.85
C SER A 126 20.61 -26.10 31.64
N ALA A 127 21.46 -25.97 30.62
CA ALA A 127 22.53 -26.91 30.30
C ALA A 127 23.92 -26.49 30.84
N SER A 128 24.01 -25.36 31.56
CA SER A 128 25.22 -24.86 32.24
C SER A 128 25.04 -24.85 33.75
#